data_AF-A0A938JGY6-F1
#
_entry.id   AF-A0A938JGY6-F1
#
_cell.length_a   1.000
_cell.length_b   1.000
_cell.length_c   1.000
_cell.angle_alpha   90.00
_cell.angle_beta   90.00
_cell.angle_gamma   90.00
#
_symmetry.space_group_name_H-M   'P 1'
#
loop_
_entity.id
_entity.type
_entity.pdbx_description
1 polymer ?
#
loop_
_entity_poly.entity_id
_entity_poly.type
_entity_poly.pdbx_seq_one_letter_code
_entity_poly.pdbx_strand_id
1 'polypeptide(L)'
;MDLQGISREQKEMGAAVCMLLFIISLFLKWQSFGPISGSGADLGSWPLVLIIALVAGGIVAADGLRMEIPLRRMNPTSLATYLMSLLVFYVIVFIFAIDGLSYGVWLALIFSVIGLVLTFSVYRQDTR
;
A
#
# COMPACT_ATOMS: atom_id res chain seq x y z
N MET A 1 17.73 -2.11 -10.49
CA MET A 1 17.83 -3.44 -9.85
C MET A 1 16.89 -4.36 -10.57
N ASP A 2 17.39 -5.49 -11.08
CA ASP A 2 16.60 -6.42 -11.85
C ASP A 2 15.80 -7.34 -10.92
N LEU A 3 14.47 -7.19 -10.89
CA LEU A 3 13.57 -8.00 -10.05
C LEU A 3 13.33 -9.41 -10.65
N GLN A 4 14.04 -9.79 -11.70
CA GLN A 4 13.90 -11.08 -12.37
C GLN A 4 14.38 -12.27 -11.53
N GLY A 5 15.24 -12.05 -10.53
CA GLY A 5 15.72 -13.11 -9.64
C GLY A 5 14.77 -13.50 -8.50
N ILE A 6 13.65 -12.79 -8.32
CA ILE A 6 12.68 -13.03 -7.25
C ILE A 6 11.45 -13.73 -7.83
N SER A 7 10.95 -14.77 -7.17
CA SER A 7 9.76 -15.50 -7.63
C SER A 7 8.50 -14.63 -7.55
N ARG A 8 7.48 -14.95 -8.35
CA ARG A 8 6.18 -14.26 -8.35
C ARG A 8 5.56 -14.23 -6.94
N GLU A 9 5.53 -15.39 -6.30
CA GLU A 9 5.01 -15.56 -4.93
C GLU A 9 5.75 -14.70 -3.92
N GLN A 10 7.08 -14.60 -4.00
CA GLN A 10 7.88 -13.76 -3.11
C GLN A 10 7.56 -12.27 -3.31
N LYS A 11 7.26 -11.84 -4.54
CA LYS A 11 6.85 -10.45 -4.83
C LYS A 11 5.47 -10.15 -4.26
N GLU A 12 4.52 -11.07 -4.43
CA GLU A 12 3.15 -10.95 -3.89
C GLU A 12 3.14 -10.92 -2.37
N MET A 13 3.86 -11.85 -1.73
CA MET A 13 4.02 -11.88 -0.27
C MET A 13 4.78 -10.65 0.24
N GLY A 14 5.81 -10.20 -0.48
CA GLY A 14 6.51 -8.96 -0.18
C GLY A 14 5.60 -7.73 -0.26
N ALA A 15 4.73 -7.68 -1.27
CA ALA A 15 3.74 -6.63 -1.41
C ALA A 15 2.68 -6.69 -0.29
N ALA A 16 2.23 -7.88 0.11
CA ALA A 16 1.32 -8.07 1.24
C ALA A 16 1.93 -7.55 2.55
N VAL A 17 3.20 -7.88 2.82
CA VAL A 17 3.93 -7.36 3.99
C VAL A 17 4.06 -5.85 3.93
N CYS A 18 4.33 -5.27 2.75
CA CYS A 18 4.35 -3.82 2.59
C CYS A 18 2.99 -3.19 2.91
N MET A 19 1.87 -3.80 2.51
CA MET A 19 0.54 -3.30 2.86
C MET A 19 0.25 -3.39 4.36
N LEU A 20 0.71 -4.45 5.03
CA LEU A 20 0.61 -4.55 6.49
C LEU A 20 1.41 -3.43 7.19
N LEU A 21 2.64 -3.20 6.76
CA LEU A 21 3.50 -2.13 7.31
C LEU A 21 2.95 -0.73 7.00
N PHE A 22 2.34 -0.57 5.82
CA PHE A 22 1.59 0.63 5.47
C PHE A 22 0.41 0.85 6.45
N ILE A 23 -0.41 -0.16 6.70
CA ILE A 23 -1.53 -0.06 7.65
C ILE A 23 -1.01 0.34 9.05
N ILE A 24 0.05 -0.30 9.53
CA ILE A 24 0.68 0.05 10.81
C ILE A 24 1.13 1.52 10.81
N SER A 25 1.71 1.99 9.70
CA SER A 25 2.16 3.38 9.58
C SER A 25 1.03 4.41 9.67
N LEU A 26 -0.20 4.07 9.28
CA LEU A 26 -1.37 4.95 9.42
C LEU A 26 -1.66 5.30 10.90
N PHE A 27 -1.31 4.41 11.84
CA PHE A 27 -1.54 4.61 13.27
C PHE A 27 -0.39 5.36 13.97
N LEU A 28 0.72 5.64 13.27
CA LEU A 28 1.81 6.44 13.79
C LEU A 28 1.47 7.94 13.73
N LYS A 29 2.32 8.79 14.31
CA LYS A 29 2.17 10.25 14.17
C LYS A 29 2.47 10.67 12.74
N TRP A 30 1.56 11.45 12.15
CA TRP A 30 1.70 12.03 10.80
C TRP A 30 2.03 13.53 10.83
N GLN A 31 1.75 14.23 11.94
CA GLN A 31 2.02 15.65 12.16
C GLN A 31 2.84 15.90 13.43
N SER A 32 3.80 16.83 13.33
CA SER A 32 4.78 17.15 14.37
C SER A 32 4.52 18.45 15.14
N PHE A 33 3.58 19.30 14.73
CA PHE A 33 3.40 20.65 15.29
C PHE A 33 2.03 20.89 15.96
N GLY A 34 2.05 21.34 17.22
CA GLY A 34 0.89 21.82 18.00
C GLY A 34 0.68 21.10 19.34
N PRO A 35 0.09 21.76 20.37
CA PRO A 35 -0.12 21.17 21.70
C PRO A 35 -1.20 20.06 21.72
N ILE A 36 -1.84 19.81 20.59
CA ILE A 36 -2.74 18.69 20.38
C ILE A 36 -1.95 17.68 19.55
N SER A 37 -1.46 16.63 20.19
CA SER A 37 -0.91 15.48 19.49
C SER A 37 -2.06 14.78 18.76
N GLY A 38 -2.38 15.25 17.55
CA GLY A 38 -3.29 14.55 16.66
C GLY A 38 -2.71 13.16 16.41
N SER A 39 -3.37 12.14 16.93
CA SER A 39 -3.09 10.78 16.49
C SER A 39 -3.32 10.73 14.97
N GLY A 40 -2.69 9.80 14.25
CA GLY A 40 -2.98 9.59 12.82
C GLY A 40 -4.48 9.38 12.51
N ALA A 41 -5.32 9.17 13.53
CA ALA A 41 -6.76 9.04 13.44
C ALA A 41 -7.55 10.35 13.17
N ASP A 42 -6.93 11.53 13.24
CA ASP A 42 -7.62 12.82 12.99
C ASP A 42 -7.74 13.19 11.49
N LEU A 43 -7.28 12.33 10.59
CA LEU A 43 -7.39 12.53 9.15
C LEU A 43 -8.74 12.01 8.64
N GLY A 44 -9.73 12.87 8.38
CA GLY A 44 -11.12 12.46 8.04
C GLY A 44 -11.30 11.41 6.92
N SER A 45 -10.29 11.13 6.11
CA SER A 45 -10.27 10.11 5.05
C SER A 45 -9.44 8.85 5.35
N TRP A 46 -8.73 8.75 6.47
CA TRP A 46 -7.87 7.59 6.79
C TRP A 46 -8.61 6.23 6.88
N PRO A 47 -9.89 6.14 7.33
CA PRO A 47 -10.58 4.85 7.36
C PRO A 47 -10.79 4.26 5.96
N LEU A 48 -11.01 5.12 4.95
CA LEU A 48 -11.13 4.71 3.56
C LEU A 48 -9.80 4.15 3.05
N VAL A 49 -8.69 4.80 3.38
CA VAL A 49 -7.33 4.38 3.03
C VAL A 49 -6.99 3.04 3.66
N LEU A 50 -7.40 2.82 4.91
CA LEU A 50 -7.25 1.54 5.59
C LEU A 50 -8.01 0.42 4.87
N ILE A 51 -9.26 0.66 4.45
CA ILE A 51 -10.05 -0.32 3.70
C ILE A 51 -9.37 -0.63 2.36
N ILE A 52 -8.92 0.38 1.63
CA ILE A 52 -8.21 0.21 0.35
C ILE A 52 -6.94 -0.62 0.55
N ALA A 53 -6.15 -0.33 1.60
CA ALA A 53 -4.94 -1.08 1.91
C ALA A 53 -5.21 -2.53 2.31
N LEU A 54 -6.28 -2.79 3.08
CA LEU A 54 -6.70 -4.15 3.43
C LEU A 54 -7.14 -4.93 2.20
N VAL A 55 -7.90 -4.32 1.29
CA VAL A 55 -8.34 -4.99 0.05
C VAL A 55 -7.14 -5.25 -0.86
N ALA A 56 -6.27 -4.26 -1.08
CA ALA A 56 -5.08 -4.42 -1.90
C ALA A 56 -4.15 -5.50 -1.34
N GLY A 57 -3.85 -5.44 -0.03
CA GLY A 57 -3.03 -6.40 0.69
C GLY A 57 -3.63 -7.80 0.70
N GLY A 58 -4.96 -7.90 0.90
CA GLY A 58 -5.69 -9.16 0.86
C GLY A 58 -5.67 -9.82 -0.50
N ILE A 59 -5.78 -9.05 -1.59
CA ILE A 59 -5.70 -9.58 -2.96
C ILE A 59 -4.31 -10.16 -3.22
N VAL A 60 -3.23 -9.42 -2.96
CA VAL A 60 -1.88 -9.92 -3.21
C VAL A 60 -1.48 -11.04 -2.26
N ALA A 61 -1.98 -11.05 -1.02
CA ALA A 61 -1.77 -12.16 -0.09
C ALA A 61 -2.51 -13.42 -0.56
N ALA A 62 -3.76 -13.29 -1.01
CA ALA A 62 -4.54 -14.41 -1.52
C ALA A 62 -3.90 -15.00 -2.79
N ASP A 63 -3.44 -14.15 -3.72
CA ASP A 63 -2.74 -14.59 -4.93
C ASP A 63 -1.41 -15.28 -4.58
N GLY A 64 -0.62 -14.71 -3.66
CA GLY A 64 0.65 -15.28 -3.20
C GLY A 64 0.50 -16.62 -2.48
N LEU A 65 -0.64 -16.84 -1.83
CA LEU A 65 -1.00 -18.11 -1.19
C LEU A 65 -1.76 -19.06 -2.12
N ARG A 66 -1.91 -18.70 -3.41
CA ARG A 66 -2.65 -19.47 -4.43
C ARG A 66 -4.10 -19.76 -4.04
N MET A 67 -4.74 -18.84 -3.32
CA MET A 67 -6.16 -18.92 -2.97
C MET A 67 -7.03 -18.46 -4.13
N GLU A 68 -8.20 -19.08 -4.32
CA GLU A 68 -9.14 -18.64 -5.34
C GLU A 68 -9.78 -17.31 -4.95
N ILE A 69 -9.51 -16.27 -5.74
CA ILE A 69 -10.14 -14.96 -5.57
C ILE A 69 -11.43 -14.93 -6.40
N PRO A 70 -12.62 -14.69 -5.81
CA PRO A 70 -13.91 -14.73 -6.51
C PRO A 70 -14.15 -13.54 -7.47
N LEU A 71 -13.10 -12.86 -7.94
CA LEU A 71 -13.17 -11.73 -8.85
C LEU A 71 -13.12 -12.21 -10.31
N ARG A 72 -14.19 -12.84 -10.77
CA ARG A 72 -14.28 -13.46 -12.10
C ARG A 72 -14.22 -12.49 -13.30
N ARG A 73 -14.40 -11.19 -13.07
CA ARG A 73 -14.53 -10.17 -14.13
C ARG A 73 -13.33 -9.23 -14.26
N MET A 74 -12.35 -9.31 -13.35
CA MET A 74 -11.17 -8.43 -13.34
C MET A 74 -9.94 -9.24 -12.98
N ASN A 75 -8.80 -8.93 -13.62
CA ASN A 75 -7.51 -9.47 -13.21
C ASN A 75 -7.20 -8.95 -11.78
N PRO A 76 -7.10 -9.83 -10.76
CA PRO A 76 -6.89 -9.42 -9.37
C PRO A 76 -5.60 -8.61 -9.19
N THR A 77 -4.51 -9.00 -9.87
CA THR A 77 -3.22 -8.30 -9.85
C THR A 77 -3.35 -6.86 -10.37
N SER A 78 -4.15 -6.67 -11.42
CA SER A 78 -4.42 -5.34 -11.99
C SER A 78 -5.19 -4.46 -11.00
N LEU A 79 -6.21 -5.01 -10.37
CA LEU A 79 -6.98 -4.32 -9.34
C LEU A 79 -6.08 -3.93 -8.15
N ALA A 80 -5.27 -4.86 -7.64
CA ALA A 80 -4.34 -4.59 -6.56
C ALA A 80 -3.33 -3.49 -6.91
N THR A 81 -2.78 -3.52 -8.13
CA THR A 81 -1.86 -2.48 -8.63
C THR A 81 -2.54 -1.11 -8.63
N TYR A 82 -3.79 -1.04 -9.12
CA TYR A 82 -4.56 0.20 -9.12
C TYR A 82 -4.83 0.72 -7.70
N LEU A 83 -5.27 -0.14 -6.78
CA LEU A 83 -5.52 0.24 -5.39
C LEU A 83 -4.22 0.72 -4.69
N MET A 84 -3.09 0.05 -4.91
CA MET A 84 -1.80 0.49 -4.37
C MET A 84 -1.35 1.83 -4.96
N SER A 85 -1.64 2.10 -6.24
CA SER A 85 -1.35 3.41 -6.84
C SER A 85 -2.15 4.55 -6.20
N LEU A 86 -3.41 4.29 -5.82
CA LEU A 86 -4.23 5.25 -5.06
C LEU A 86 -3.65 5.51 -3.66
N LEU A 87 -3.10 4.48 -2.99
CA LEU A 87 -2.44 4.65 -1.70
C LEU A 87 -1.18 5.51 -1.80
N VAL A 88 -0.35 5.28 -2.82
CA VAL A 88 0.82 6.13 -3.09
C VAL A 88 0.40 7.57 -3.35
N PHE A 89 -0.61 7.78 -4.20
CA PHE A 89 -1.15 9.11 -4.49
C PHE A 89 -1.66 9.80 -3.23
N TYR A 90 -2.41 9.09 -2.37
CA TYR A 90 -2.89 9.61 -1.10
C TYR A 90 -1.74 10.13 -0.22
N VAL A 91 -0.67 9.34 -0.05
CA VAL A 91 0.48 9.76 0.77
C VAL A 91 1.17 10.98 0.18
N ILE A 92 1.34 11.03 -1.15
CA ILE A 92 1.96 12.18 -1.84
C ILE A 92 1.13 13.45 -1.63
N VAL A 93 -0.19 13.39 -1.82
CA VAL A 93 -1.08 14.54 -1.59
C VAL A 93 -0.95 15.02 -0.13
N PHE A 94 -0.87 14.09 0.82
CA PHE A 94 -0.70 14.41 2.23
C PHE A 94 0.63 15.09 2.56
N ILE A 95 1.71 14.70 1.88
CA ILE A 95 3.02 15.34 2.03
C ILE A 95 2.96 16.82 1.62
N PHE A 96 2.18 17.17 0.60
CA PHE A 96 2.01 18.56 0.18
C PHE A 96 0.96 19.34 0.98
N ALA A 97 0.00 18.65 1.60
CA ALA A 97 -1.10 19.27 2.33
C ALA A 97 -0.76 19.61 3.80
N ILE A 98 0.30 19.01 4.35
CA ILE A 98 0.66 19.11 5.77
C ILE A 98 1.98 19.85 5.95
N ASP A 99 1.97 20.89 6.78
CA ASP A 99 3.19 21.44 7.36
C ASP A 99 3.63 20.61 8.58
N GLY A 100 4.94 20.31 8.68
CA GLY A 100 5.48 19.62 9.84
C GLY A 100 5.32 18.09 9.83
N LEU A 101 5.74 17.44 8.74
CA LEU A 101 5.67 15.99 8.55
C LEU A 101 6.35 15.20 9.69
N SER A 102 5.74 14.09 10.09
CA SER A 102 6.29 13.12 11.05
C SER A 102 6.72 11.82 10.36
N TYR A 103 7.41 10.95 11.12
CA TYR A 103 7.93 9.67 10.64
C TYR A 103 6.86 8.72 10.07
N GLY A 104 5.61 8.79 10.53
CA GLY A 104 4.51 7.95 10.02
C GLY A 104 4.24 8.14 8.52
N VAL A 105 4.26 9.38 8.04
CA VAL A 105 4.03 9.70 6.61
C VAL A 105 5.14 9.12 5.73
N TRP A 106 6.39 9.22 6.19
CA TRP A 106 7.55 8.72 5.46
C TRP A 106 7.56 7.20 5.38
N LEU A 107 7.21 6.51 6.46
CA LEU A 107 7.02 5.06 6.44
C LEU A 107 5.89 4.65 5.49
N ALA A 108 4.75 5.35 5.53
CA ALA A 108 3.63 5.10 4.63
C ALA A 108 4.05 5.26 3.16
N LEU A 109 4.85 6.28 2.86
CA LEU A 109 5.38 6.51 1.52
C LEU A 109 6.26 5.35 1.07
N ILE A 110 7.23 4.94 1.89
CA ILE A 110 8.16 3.87 1.56
C ILE A 110 7.40 2.57 1.30
N PHE A 111 6.50 2.18 2.19
CA PHE A 111 5.78 0.91 2.07
C PHE A 111 4.76 0.91 0.94
N SER A 112 4.07 2.03 0.69
CA SER A 112 3.16 2.14 -0.46
C SER A 112 3.92 2.07 -1.79
N VAL A 113 5.08 2.74 -1.91
CA VAL A 113 5.90 2.72 -3.13
C VAL A 113 6.52 1.35 -3.37
N ILE A 114 7.12 0.73 -2.35
CA ILE A 114 7.72 -0.62 -2.50
C ILE A 114 6.64 -1.65 -2.84
N GLY A 115 5.50 -1.61 -2.13
CA GLY A 115 4.37 -2.51 -2.41
C GLY A 115 3.84 -2.35 -3.83
N LEU A 116 3.72 -1.11 -4.31
CA LEU A 116 3.32 -0.81 -5.69
C LEU A 116 4.34 -1.36 -6.69
N VAL A 117 5.64 -1.15 -6.49
CA VAL A 117 6.69 -1.64 -7.41
C VAL A 117 6.68 -3.17 -7.51
N LEU A 118 6.53 -3.86 -6.38
CA LEU A 118 6.45 -5.32 -6.35
C LEU A 118 5.22 -5.83 -7.10
N THR A 119 4.05 -5.25 -6.79
CA THR A 119 2.77 -5.65 -7.41
C THR A 119 2.73 -5.30 -8.90
N PHE A 120 3.29 -4.15 -9.29
CA PHE A 120 3.44 -3.76 -10.69
C PHE A 120 4.38 -4.70 -11.46
N SER A 121 5.46 -5.17 -10.82
CA SER A 121 6.34 -6.16 -11.43
C SER A 121 5.61 -7.47 -11.73
N VAL A 122 4.69 -7.89 -10.87
CA VAL A 122 3.85 -9.09 -11.08
C VAL A 122 2.84 -8.83 -12.19
N TYR A 123 2.15 -7.69 -12.15
CA TYR A 123 1.21 -7.31 -13.20
C TYR A 123 1.84 -7.31 -14.60
N ARG A 124 3.09 -6.83 -14.72
CA ARG A 124 3.84 -6.85 -15.97
C ARG A 124 4.22 -8.26 -16.43
N GLN A 125 4.41 -9.20 -15.50
CA GLN A 125 4.63 -10.61 -15.84
C GLN A 125 3.34 -11.24 -16.35
N ASP A 126 2.18 -10.90 -15.78
CA ASP A 126 0.87 -11.42 -16.19
C ASP A 126 0.38 -10.89 -17.56
N THR A 127 0.97 -9.79 -18.07
CA THR A 127 0.58 -9.14 -19.35
C THR A 127 1.54 -9.41 -20.52
N ARG A 128 2.59 -10.20 -20.31
CA ARG A 128 3.53 -10.65 -21.36
C ARG A 128 3.26 -12.08 -21.76
#